data_AF-A0A7L8ABS9-F1
#
_entry.id   AF-A0A7L8ABS9-F1
#
_cell.length_a   1.000
_cell.length_b   1.000
_cell.length_c   1.000
_cell.angle_alpha   90.00
_cell.angle_beta   90.00
_cell.angle_gamma   90.00
#
_symmetry.space_group_name_H-M   'P 1'
#
loop_
_entity.id
_entity.type
_entity.pdbx_description
1 polymer ?
#
loop_
_entity_poly.entity_id
_entity_poly.type
_entity_poly.pdbx_seq_one_letter_code
_entity_poly.pdbx_strand_id
1 'polypeptide(L)'
;MKGTWIGEYSKSENGTNAFPERNLLTFKNNKCYSKGSKYDYGTELRESKNMYFSNDIIFNEDYSEDNPLEYYEIVKVESDSLVIKIPNNEFQHVYRKLPETKKHNQKIDFIGKKFFWKNRKFQDTIYFKTDSTLVRKSNKNPNYNTSSWERINFNGYDILFMDGDVPYLIEKQNGKTINLRTFHKTDIEHTMTELE
;
A
#
# COMPACT_ATOMS: atom_id res chain seq x y z
N MET A 1 16.54 10.78 -1.62
CA MET A 1 15.27 10.06 -1.44
C MET A 1 15.37 8.52 -1.57
N LYS A 2 16.55 7.89 -1.45
CA LYS A 2 16.69 6.42 -1.63
C LYS A 2 15.84 5.60 -0.66
N GLY A 3 15.28 4.49 -1.15
CA GLY A 3 14.52 3.50 -0.37
C GLY A 3 13.14 3.20 -0.95
N THR A 4 12.41 2.29 -0.30
CA THR A 4 11.02 1.96 -0.60
C THR A 4 10.08 2.74 0.32
N TRP A 5 9.01 3.26 -0.25
CA TRP A 5 8.00 4.09 0.38
C TRP A 5 6.64 3.46 0.13
N ILE A 6 5.83 3.32 1.18
CA ILE A 6 4.50 2.71 1.15
C ILE A 6 3.43 3.80 1.20
N GLY A 7 2.39 3.68 0.37
CA GLY A 7 1.28 4.62 0.37
C GLY A 7 0.56 4.60 1.72
N GLU A 8 0.31 5.79 2.26
CA GLU A 8 -0.52 5.96 3.46
C GLU A 8 -1.95 6.30 3.06
N TYR A 9 -2.11 7.46 2.43
CA TYR A 9 -3.39 8.00 2.01
C TYR A 9 -3.17 9.08 0.96
N SER A 10 -4.18 9.29 0.12
CA SER A 10 -4.35 10.54 -0.58
C SER A 10 -5.34 11.42 0.20
N LYS A 11 -5.14 12.73 0.19
CA LYS A 11 -6.05 13.70 0.80
C LYS A 11 -6.27 14.89 -0.11
N SER A 12 -7.47 15.45 -0.11
CA SER A 12 -7.71 16.74 -0.77
C SER A 12 -7.01 17.88 0.01
N GLU A 13 -6.61 18.96 -0.66
CA GLU A 13 -5.90 20.09 -0.04
C GLU A 13 -6.72 20.77 1.07
N ASN A 14 -8.04 20.80 0.90
CA ASN A 14 -9.05 21.24 1.85
C ASN A 14 -9.35 20.19 2.96
N GLY A 15 -8.77 18.99 2.89
CA GLY A 15 -8.72 17.99 3.97
C GLY A 15 -9.99 17.16 4.17
N THR A 16 -11.00 17.35 3.33
CA THR A 16 -12.35 16.78 3.48
C THR A 16 -12.43 15.30 3.09
N ASN A 17 -11.65 14.89 2.09
CA ASN A 17 -11.65 13.53 1.56
C ASN A 17 -10.28 12.88 1.76
N ALA A 18 -10.27 11.62 2.21
CA ALA A 18 -9.05 10.82 2.29
C ALA A 18 -9.30 9.40 1.79
N PHE A 19 -8.44 8.93 0.89
CA PHE A 19 -8.53 7.59 0.30
C PHE A 19 -7.26 6.79 0.58
N PRO A 20 -7.34 5.45 0.68
CA PRO A 20 -6.16 4.62 0.84
C PRO A 20 -5.28 4.66 -0.41
N GLU A 21 -3.98 4.86 -0.22
CA GLU A 21 -3.01 4.85 -1.31
C GLU A 21 -2.42 3.44 -1.45
N ARG A 22 -2.93 2.64 -2.39
CA ARG A 22 -2.63 1.20 -2.50
C ARG A 22 -1.43 0.87 -3.40
N ASN A 23 -0.33 1.59 -3.21
CA ASN A 23 0.90 1.40 -3.97
C ASN A 23 2.17 1.63 -3.13
N LEU A 24 3.30 1.40 -3.78
CA LEU A 24 4.65 1.55 -3.28
C LEU A 24 5.48 2.29 -4.32
N LEU A 25 6.36 3.16 -3.85
CA LEU A 25 7.38 3.82 -4.66
C LEU A 25 8.76 3.39 -4.17
N THR A 26 9.69 3.08 -5.07
CA THR A 26 11.08 2.81 -4.71
C THR A 26 12.01 3.69 -5.51
N PHE A 27 12.83 4.47 -4.81
CA PHE A 27 13.85 5.30 -5.43
C PHE A 27 15.21 4.61 -5.33
N LYS A 28 15.74 4.18 -6.47
CA LYS A 28 17.06 3.55 -6.61
C LYS A 28 17.63 3.81 -7.99
N ASN A 29 18.95 3.79 -8.14
CA ASN A 29 19.64 3.92 -9.43
C ASN A 29 19.15 5.10 -10.29
N ASN A 30 18.97 6.25 -9.63
CA ASN A 30 18.45 7.47 -10.24
C ASN A 30 17.04 7.35 -10.83
N LYS A 31 16.25 6.32 -10.52
CA LYS A 31 14.87 6.17 -10.99
C LYS A 31 13.89 5.93 -9.85
N CYS A 32 12.61 6.16 -10.14
CA CYS A 32 11.48 5.76 -9.31
C CYS A 32 10.82 4.51 -9.91
N TYR A 33 10.49 3.55 -9.06
CA TYR A 33 9.78 2.33 -9.43
C TYR A 33 8.46 2.26 -8.68
N SER A 34 7.35 2.10 -9.39
CA SER A 34 6.01 2.03 -8.80
C SER A 34 5.43 0.62 -8.91
N LYS A 35 4.91 0.10 -7.81
CA LYS A 35 4.16 -1.16 -7.76
C LYS A 35 2.99 -1.03 -6.80
N GLY A 36 1.80 -1.46 -7.20
CA GLY A 36 0.64 -1.46 -6.31
C GLY A 36 -0.16 -2.74 -6.38
N SER A 37 -1.32 -2.69 -5.71
CA SER A 37 -2.36 -3.72 -5.82
C SER A 37 -2.69 -3.97 -7.29
N LYS A 38 -2.71 -5.23 -7.72
CA LYS A 38 -3.03 -5.62 -9.10
C LYS A 38 -4.44 -5.20 -9.53
N TYR A 39 -5.33 -4.98 -8.57
CA TYR A 39 -6.71 -4.55 -8.82
C TYR A 39 -6.82 -3.06 -9.14
N ASP A 40 -5.82 -2.27 -8.75
CA ASP A 40 -5.81 -0.81 -8.93
C ASP A 40 -4.76 -0.36 -9.94
N TYR A 41 -3.59 -1.02 -9.95
CA TYR A 41 -2.40 -0.59 -10.70
C TYR A 41 -1.86 -1.68 -11.64
N GLY A 42 -2.57 -2.81 -11.77
CA GLY A 42 -2.15 -3.93 -12.63
C GLY A 42 -0.94 -4.72 -12.11
N THR A 43 -0.49 -5.69 -12.91
CA THR A 43 0.55 -6.66 -12.51
C THR A 43 1.98 -6.17 -12.77
N GLU A 44 2.16 -5.11 -13.55
CA GLU A 44 3.48 -4.67 -13.98
C GLU A 44 4.20 -3.83 -12.92
N LEU A 45 5.53 -3.82 -13.01
CA LEU A 45 6.38 -2.88 -12.30
C LEU A 45 6.64 -1.69 -13.23
N ARG A 46 6.23 -0.49 -12.82
CA ARG A 46 6.43 0.71 -13.62
C ARG A 46 7.74 1.38 -13.24
N GLU A 47 8.46 1.89 -14.23
CA GLU A 47 9.74 2.57 -14.06
C GLU A 47 9.62 4.00 -14.58
N SER A 48 10.10 4.98 -13.80
CA SER A 48 10.12 6.38 -14.23
C SER A 48 11.15 6.61 -15.33
N LYS A 49 10.81 7.51 -16.26
CA LYS A 49 11.69 7.95 -17.35
C LYS A 49 12.73 8.96 -16.86
N ASN A 50 12.32 9.84 -15.95
CA ASN A 50 13.18 10.89 -15.41
C ASN A 50 14.04 10.43 -14.22
N MET A 51 15.07 11.22 -13.92
CA MET A 51 15.97 10.96 -12.81
C MET A 51 15.34 11.38 -11.47
N TYR A 52 15.38 10.59 -10.39
CA TYR A 52 14.75 11.00 -9.09
C TYR A 52 15.32 12.27 -8.44
N PHE A 53 16.44 12.81 -8.95
CA PHE A 53 16.98 14.10 -8.51
C PHE A 53 16.22 15.31 -9.08
N SER A 54 15.29 15.09 -10.02
CA SER A 54 14.27 16.09 -10.32
C SER A 54 13.26 16.17 -9.17
N ASN A 55 12.63 17.33 -9.01
CA ASN A 55 11.48 17.47 -8.14
C ASN A 55 10.24 16.75 -8.69
N ASP A 56 10.36 16.09 -9.83
CA ASP A 56 9.25 15.49 -10.55
C ASP A 56 9.46 13.97 -10.72
N ILE A 57 8.37 13.23 -10.92
CA ILE A 57 8.37 11.80 -11.26
C ILE A 57 7.50 11.64 -12.51
N ILE A 58 8.07 11.08 -13.58
CA ILE A 58 7.40 10.89 -14.87
C ILE A 58 7.44 9.42 -15.24
N PHE A 59 6.29 8.78 -15.44
CA PHE A 59 6.21 7.36 -15.80
C PHE A 59 6.04 7.12 -17.31
N ASN A 60 5.31 7.98 -18.00
CA ASN A 60 5.14 7.97 -19.46
C ASN A 60 5.47 9.36 -20.02
N GLU A 61 5.99 9.42 -21.25
CA GLU A 61 6.25 10.66 -21.99
C GLU A 61 5.44 10.71 -23.30
N ASP A 62 4.98 9.55 -23.78
CA ASP A 62 4.12 9.41 -24.95
C ASP A 62 2.69 9.80 -24.59
N TYR A 63 2.46 11.11 -24.49
CA TYR A 63 1.16 11.70 -24.21
C TYR A 63 0.19 11.50 -25.38
N SER A 64 -0.96 10.90 -25.10
CA SER A 64 -2.13 10.91 -25.98
C SER A 64 -3.40 11.08 -25.13
N GLU A 65 -4.56 11.34 -25.76
CA GLU A 65 -5.84 11.33 -25.04
C GLU A 65 -6.09 9.99 -24.33
N ASP A 66 -5.67 8.89 -24.94
CA ASP A 66 -5.80 7.53 -24.40
C ASP A 66 -4.71 7.16 -23.37
N ASN A 67 -3.62 7.95 -23.29
CA ASN A 67 -2.49 7.75 -22.38
C ASN A 67 -2.03 9.10 -21.81
N PRO A 68 -2.80 9.70 -20.88
CA PRO A 68 -2.46 11.00 -20.32
C PRO A 68 -1.12 10.93 -19.57
N LEU A 69 -0.43 12.07 -19.53
CA LEU A 69 0.86 12.19 -18.88
C LEU A 69 0.73 11.92 -17.38
N GLU A 70 1.38 10.86 -16.92
CA GLU A 70 1.51 10.47 -15.52
C GLU A 70 2.75 11.17 -14.94
N TYR A 71 2.50 12.39 -14.49
CA TYR A 71 3.48 13.30 -13.91
C TYR A 71 3.09 13.62 -12.46
N TYR A 72 4.06 13.54 -11.56
CA TYR A 72 3.92 13.89 -10.15
C TYR A 72 4.99 14.89 -9.71
N GLU A 73 4.61 15.93 -8.99
CA GLU A 73 5.50 16.85 -8.29
C GLU A 73 5.76 16.34 -6.87
N ILE A 74 7.01 16.41 -6.43
CA ILE A 74 7.41 16.18 -5.06
C ILE A 74 7.21 17.47 -4.28
N VAL A 75 6.19 17.49 -3.41
CA VAL A 75 5.83 18.66 -2.60
C VAL A 75 6.67 18.73 -1.33
N LYS A 76 6.92 17.58 -0.71
CA LYS A 76 7.62 17.52 0.59
C LYS A 76 8.36 16.21 0.74
N VAL A 77 9.58 16.28 1.27
CA VAL A 77 10.38 15.12 1.68
C VAL A 77 10.95 15.35 3.07
N GLU A 78 10.61 14.46 3.99
CA GLU A 78 11.20 14.36 5.33
C GLU A 78 11.96 13.03 5.46
N SER A 79 12.48 12.72 6.65
CA SER A 79 13.25 11.49 6.89
C SER A 79 12.48 10.22 6.55
N ASP A 80 11.17 10.23 6.81
CA ASP A 80 10.27 9.10 6.65
C ASP A 80 8.93 9.46 6.00
N SER A 81 8.67 10.74 5.67
CA SER A 81 7.46 11.15 4.95
C SER A 81 7.79 11.69 3.56
N LEU A 82 7.02 11.28 2.56
CA LEU A 82 7.06 11.79 1.19
C LEU A 82 5.65 12.23 0.80
N VAL A 83 5.52 13.43 0.25
CA VAL A 83 4.27 13.96 -0.30
C VAL A 83 4.47 14.30 -1.76
N ILE A 84 3.64 13.72 -2.62
CA ILE A 84 3.60 14.01 -4.05
C ILE A 84 2.20 14.46 -4.46
N LYS A 85 2.08 15.17 -5.58
CA LYS A 85 0.79 15.55 -6.16
C LYS A 85 0.85 15.55 -7.68
N ILE A 86 -0.31 15.41 -8.32
CA ILE A 86 -0.46 15.72 -9.74
C ILE A 86 -0.66 17.24 -9.86
N PRO A 87 0.00 17.95 -10.80
CA PRO A 87 -0.23 19.38 -11.01
C PRO A 87 -1.69 19.68 -11.25
N ASN A 88 -2.15 20.80 -10.68
CA ASN A 88 -3.53 21.26 -10.79
C ASN A 88 -4.59 20.25 -10.28
N ASN A 89 -4.16 19.20 -9.56
CA ASN A 89 -5.04 18.28 -8.85
C ASN A 89 -5.11 18.69 -7.37
N GLU A 90 -6.30 18.62 -6.78
CA GLU A 90 -6.51 18.95 -5.36
C GLU A 90 -6.02 17.85 -4.41
N PHE A 91 -5.61 16.68 -4.91
CA PHE A 91 -5.16 15.56 -4.09
C PHE A 91 -3.63 15.52 -3.92
N GLN A 92 -3.22 15.37 -2.66
CA GLN A 92 -1.84 15.05 -2.27
C GLN A 92 -1.77 13.60 -1.83
N HIS A 93 -0.79 12.86 -2.32
CA HIS A 93 -0.52 11.47 -1.98
C HIS A 93 0.63 11.41 -0.99
N VAL A 94 0.40 10.78 0.15
CA VAL A 94 1.33 10.70 1.27
C VAL A 94 1.88 9.29 1.37
N TYR A 95 3.19 9.18 1.52
CA TYR A 95 3.92 7.92 1.63
C TYR A 95 4.82 7.91 2.86
N ARG A 96 4.99 6.72 3.46
CA ARG A 96 5.94 6.45 4.55
C ARG A 96 7.14 5.68 4.05
N LYS A 97 8.34 6.07 4.47
CA LYS A 97 9.55 5.29 4.19
C LYS A 97 9.56 4.00 4.99
N LEU A 98 9.78 2.87 4.31
CA LEU A 98 9.96 1.59 4.97
C LEU A 98 11.41 1.44 5.47
N PRO A 99 11.63 1.07 6.74
CA PRO A 99 12.97 0.84 7.26
C PRO A 99 13.50 -0.55 6.86
N GLU A 100 14.77 -0.62 6.48
CA GLU A 100 15.43 -1.84 6.01
C GLU A 100 15.37 -3.00 7.02
N THR A 101 15.28 -2.69 8.32
CA THR A 101 15.16 -3.67 9.41
C THR A 101 13.87 -4.48 9.38
N LYS A 102 12.88 -4.07 8.58
CA LYS A 102 11.59 -4.76 8.45
C LYS A 102 11.54 -5.74 7.28
N LYS A 103 12.63 -5.87 6.51
CA LYS A 103 12.70 -6.85 5.41
C LYS A 103 12.76 -8.27 5.97
N HIS A 104 11.98 -9.16 5.38
CA HIS A 104 12.01 -10.58 5.69
C HIS A 104 11.40 -11.42 4.56
N ASN A 105 11.64 -12.73 4.58
CA ASN A 105 11.12 -13.67 3.59
C ASN A 105 10.38 -14.85 4.26
N GLN A 106 9.69 -14.60 5.38
CA GLN A 106 8.89 -15.64 6.02
C GLN A 106 7.77 -16.14 5.09
N LYS A 107 7.64 -17.46 5.00
CA LYS A 107 6.47 -18.08 4.36
C LYS A 107 5.32 -18.05 5.36
N ILE A 108 4.25 -17.38 4.98
CA ILE A 108 3.03 -17.22 5.77
C ILE A 108 1.91 -17.70 4.87
N ASP A 109 1.08 -18.62 5.36
CA ASP A 109 -0.07 -19.09 4.59
C ASP A 109 -1.34 -18.40 5.09
N PHE A 110 -2.14 -17.93 4.14
CA PHE A 110 -3.39 -17.21 4.36
C PHE A 110 -4.60 -17.98 3.82
N ILE A 111 -4.44 -18.72 2.73
CA ILE A 111 -5.57 -19.22 1.95
C ILE A 111 -6.34 -20.27 2.77
N GLY A 112 -7.65 -20.13 2.82
CA GLY A 112 -8.52 -21.01 3.60
C GLY A 112 -8.47 -20.77 5.11
N LYS A 113 -7.80 -19.71 5.59
CA LYS A 113 -7.64 -19.43 7.03
C LYS A 113 -8.43 -18.22 7.50
N LYS A 114 -8.94 -18.34 8.72
CA LYS A 114 -9.62 -17.26 9.45
C LYS A 114 -8.67 -16.66 10.47
N PHE A 115 -8.74 -15.36 10.64
CA PHE A 115 -7.94 -14.64 11.61
C PHE A 115 -8.83 -13.72 12.45
N PHE A 116 -8.54 -13.66 13.74
CA PHE A 116 -8.97 -12.55 14.58
C PHE A 116 -8.00 -11.39 14.38
N TRP A 117 -8.48 -10.34 13.74
CA TRP A 117 -7.70 -9.17 13.35
C TRP A 117 -8.06 -7.99 14.24
N LYS A 118 -7.05 -7.35 14.83
CA LYS A 118 -7.27 -6.22 15.73
C LYS A 118 -6.13 -5.22 15.70
N ASN A 119 -6.45 -4.02 16.15
CA ASN A 119 -5.51 -3.02 16.65
C ASN A 119 -6.07 -2.43 17.96
N ARG A 120 -5.48 -1.33 18.45
CA ARG A 120 -5.94 -0.66 19.68
C ARG A 120 -7.35 -0.05 19.61
N LYS A 121 -7.94 0.15 18.42
CA LYS A 121 -9.23 0.83 18.18
C LYS A 121 -10.32 -0.08 17.62
N PHE A 122 -9.94 -1.23 17.06
CA PHE A 122 -10.83 -2.05 16.25
C PHE A 122 -10.47 -3.54 16.38
N GLN A 123 -11.48 -4.37 16.25
CA GLN A 123 -11.36 -5.83 16.14
C GLN A 123 -12.39 -6.39 15.17
N ASP A 124 -12.02 -7.40 14.40
CA ASP A 124 -12.91 -8.14 13.50
C ASP A 124 -12.39 -9.57 13.25
N THR A 125 -13.21 -10.37 12.58
CA THR A 125 -12.80 -11.66 12.01
C THR A 125 -12.72 -11.53 10.50
N ILE A 126 -11.61 -11.98 9.94
CA ILE A 126 -11.25 -11.89 8.52
C ILE A 126 -10.95 -13.30 8.01
N TYR A 127 -11.46 -13.61 6.83
CA TYR A 127 -11.33 -14.91 6.21
C TYR A 127 -10.77 -14.77 4.80
N PHE A 128 -9.57 -15.29 4.58
CA PHE A 128 -8.92 -15.35 3.27
C PHE A 128 -9.41 -16.59 2.54
N LYS A 129 -10.62 -16.52 1.98
CA LYS A 129 -11.36 -17.67 1.42
C LYS A 129 -10.62 -18.33 0.25
N THR A 130 -10.03 -17.52 -0.61
CA THR A 130 -9.20 -17.96 -1.76
C THR A 130 -7.95 -17.08 -1.84
N ASP A 131 -7.13 -17.29 -2.87
CA ASP A 131 -5.98 -16.45 -3.23
C ASP A 131 -6.34 -15.02 -3.70
N SER A 132 -7.63 -14.72 -3.88
CA SER A 132 -8.12 -13.40 -4.29
C SER A 132 -9.28 -12.88 -3.45
N THR A 133 -9.95 -13.74 -2.68
CA THR A 133 -11.20 -13.40 -2.01
C THR A 133 -11.03 -13.30 -0.50
N LEU A 134 -11.41 -12.15 0.04
CA LEU A 134 -11.45 -11.83 1.45
C LEU A 134 -12.88 -11.66 1.93
N VAL A 135 -13.19 -12.14 3.13
CA VAL A 135 -14.48 -11.88 3.81
C VAL A 135 -14.21 -11.27 5.18
N ARG A 136 -14.90 -10.18 5.50
CA ARG A 136 -14.86 -9.53 6.82
C ARG A 136 -16.18 -9.76 7.53
N LYS A 137 -16.16 -10.23 8.78
CA LYS A 137 -17.39 -10.51 9.56
C LYS A 137 -18.19 -9.24 9.81
N SER A 138 -17.53 -8.09 9.96
CA SER A 138 -18.20 -6.80 10.12
C SER A 138 -18.91 -6.29 8.86
N ASN A 139 -18.65 -6.86 7.67
CA ASN A 139 -19.27 -6.42 6.45
C ASN A 139 -20.72 -6.92 6.38
N LYS A 140 -21.67 -6.01 6.65
CA LYS A 140 -23.11 -6.33 6.75
C LYS A 140 -23.86 -6.30 5.42
N ASN A 141 -23.22 -5.88 4.32
CA ASN A 141 -23.90 -5.71 3.04
C ASN A 141 -23.66 -6.94 2.13
N PRO A 142 -24.66 -7.81 1.92
CA PRO A 142 -24.48 -9.07 1.20
C PRO A 142 -24.04 -8.92 -0.26
N ASN A 143 -24.28 -7.75 -0.87
CA ASN A 143 -23.87 -7.46 -2.25
C ASN A 143 -22.39 -7.10 -2.39
N TYR A 144 -21.68 -6.83 -1.28
CA TYR A 144 -20.25 -6.51 -1.23
C TYR A 144 -19.49 -7.48 -0.32
N ASN A 145 -20.01 -8.70 -0.15
CA ASN A 145 -19.54 -9.71 0.82
C ASN A 145 -18.09 -10.16 0.63
N THR A 146 -17.47 -9.82 -0.50
CA THR A 146 -16.10 -10.22 -0.82
C THR A 146 -15.28 -9.01 -1.25
N SER A 147 -14.27 -8.67 -0.46
CA SER A 147 -13.21 -7.76 -0.87
C SER A 147 -12.10 -8.55 -1.57
N SER A 148 -11.40 -7.91 -2.51
CA SER A 148 -10.19 -8.50 -3.04
C SER A 148 -9.03 -8.36 -2.04
N TRP A 149 -8.04 -9.24 -2.14
CA TRP A 149 -6.78 -9.08 -1.43
C TRP A 149 -5.62 -9.55 -2.31
N GLU A 150 -4.43 -9.06 -1.98
CA GLU A 150 -3.19 -9.48 -2.62
C GLU A 150 -2.04 -9.38 -1.62
N ARG A 151 -1.14 -10.36 -1.65
CA ARG A 151 0.14 -10.26 -0.95
C ARG A 151 1.27 -10.29 -1.95
N ILE A 152 2.20 -9.35 -1.83
CA ILE A 152 3.40 -9.28 -2.66
C ILE A 152 4.65 -9.24 -1.80
N ASN A 153 5.75 -9.79 -2.32
CA ASN A 153 7.08 -9.49 -1.81
C ASN A 153 7.74 -8.48 -2.77
N PHE A 154 8.05 -7.28 -2.29
CA PHE A 154 8.64 -6.22 -3.09
C PHE A 154 9.89 -5.66 -2.42
N ASN A 155 11.05 -5.82 -3.05
CA ASN A 155 12.36 -5.46 -2.50
C ASN A 155 12.63 -6.03 -1.08
N GLY A 156 12.11 -7.22 -0.77
CA GLY A 156 12.25 -7.88 0.54
C GLY A 156 11.25 -7.42 1.60
N TYR A 157 10.34 -6.50 1.26
CA TYR A 157 9.19 -6.16 2.10
C TYR A 157 8.01 -7.04 1.73
N ASP A 158 7.32 -7.52 2.75
CA ASP A 158 6.14 -8.37 2.60
C ASP A 158 4.89 -7.51 2.83
N ILE A 159 4.13 -7.27 1.76
CA ILE A 159 3.04 -6.29 1.75
C ILE A 159 1.73 -7.00 1.48
N LEU A 160 0.73 -6.71 2.30
CA LEU A 160 -0.64 -7.17 2.14
C LEU A 160 -1.54 -5.98 1.75
N PHE A 161 -2.13 -6.06 0.56
CA PHE A 161 -3.21 -5.19 0.13
C PHE A 161 -4.55 -5.86 0.42
N MET A 162 -5.47 -5.10 0.99
CA MET A 162 -6.87 -5.49 1.16
C MET A 162 -7.76 -4.42 0.55
N ASP A 163 -8.85 -4.83 -0.09
CA ASP A 163 -9.73 -3.88 -0.72
C ASP A 163 -10.35 -2.88 0.27
N GLY A 164 -10.40 -1.61 -0.14
CA GLY A 164 -10.89 -0.51 0.69
C GLY A 164 -9.99 -0.14 1.89
N ASP A 165 -8.75 -0.61 1.94
CA ASP A 165 -7.84 -0.38 3.06
C ASP A 165 -6.45 0.08 2.60
N VAL A 166 -5.68 0.65 3.52
CA VAL A 166 -4.28 1.02 3.26
C VAL A 166 -3.41 -0.24 3.19
N PRO A 167 -2.24 -0.20 2.54
CA PRO A 167 -1.31 -1.32 2.53
C PRO A 167 -0.82 -1.68 3.94
N TYR A 168 -0.72 -2.98 4.22
CA TYR A 168 -0.18 -3.52 5.46
C TYR A 168 1.23 -4.05 5.20
N LEU A 169 2.21 -3.58 5.97
CA LEU A 169 3.51 -4.23 6.08
C LEU A 169 3.37 -5.43 7.02
N ILE A 170 3.61 -6.63 6.52
CA ILE A 170 3.79 -7.81 7.35
C ILE A 170 5.20 -7.71 7.97
N GLU A 171 5.28 -7.75 9.30
CA GLU A 171 6.55 -7.59 10.00
C GLU A 171 7.16 -8.92 10.45
N LYS A 172 6.30 -9.86 10.87
CA LYS A 172 6.68 -11.23 11.23
C LYS A 172 5.46 -12.09 11.57
N GLN A 173 5.62 -13.40 11.46
CA GLN A 173 4.74 -14.40 12.08
C GLN A 173 5.44 -15.10 13.25
N ASN A 174 4.74 -15.18 14.38
CA ASN A 174 5.12 -15.90 15.60
C ASN A 174 4.01 -16.91 15.94
N GLY A 175 4.21 -18.18 15.60
CA GLY A 175 3.17 -19.21 15.77
C GLY A 175 1.92 -18.87 14.96
N LYS A 176 0.75 -18.82 15.61
CA LYS A 176 -0.53 -18.46 14.98
C LYS A 176 -0.73 -16.95 14.79
N THR A 177 0.19 -16.09 15.25
CA THR A 177 0.02 -14.63 15.22
C THR A 177 0.92 -13.99 14.17
N ILE A 178 0.31 -13.22 13.27
CA ILE A 178 0.98 -12.37 12.28
C ILE A 178 0.90 -10.92 12.78
N ASN A 179 2.05 -10.26 12.87
CA ASN A 179 2.15 -8.84 13.19
C ASN A 179 2.17 -8.05 11.90
N LEU A 180 1.30 -7.05 11.81
CA LEU A 180 1.19 -6.14 10.70
C LEU A 180 1.35 -4.69 11.17
N ARG A 181 1.76 -3.81 10.27
CA ARG A 181 1.76 -2.37 10.50
C ARG A 181 1.10 -1.66 9.32
N THR A 182 0.29 -0.66 9.63
CA THR A 182 -0.23 0.29 8.65
C THR A 182 0.18 1.69 8.99
N PHE A 183 0.06 2.55 7.99
CA PHE A 183 0.47 3.94 8.04
C PHE A 183 -0.73 4.75 7.55
N HIS A 184 -1.62 5.15 8.46
CA HIS A 184 -2.75 6.01 8.13
C HIS A 184 -2.73 7.20 9.07
N LYS A 185 -1.95 8.23 8.71
CA LYS A 185 -1.62 9.43 9.52
C LYS A 185 -0.71 9.16 10.72
N THR A 186 -0.80 7.97 11.30
CA THR A 186 0.09 7.47 12.36
C THR A 186 0.46 6.02 12.09
N ASP A 187 1.56 5.55 12.66
CA ASP A 187 1.85 4.13 12.77
C ASP A 187 0.76 3.44 13.60
N ILE A 188 0.16 2.40 13.01
CA ILE A 188 -0.84 1.59 13.69
C ILE A 188 -0.37 0.14 13.61
N GLU A 189 -0.16 -0.45 14.78
CA GLU A 189 0.16 -1.87 14.91
C GLU A 189 -1.12 -2.69 14.89
N HIS A 190 -1.09 -3.78 14.13
CA HIS A 190 -2.17 -4.74 14.01
C HIS A 190 -1.64 -6.14 14.28
N THR A 191 -2.52 -7.00 14.78
CA THR A 191 -2.26 -8.43 14.91
C THR A 191 -3.37 -9.20 14.22
N MET A 192 -3.01 -10.26 13.49
CA MET A 192 -3.93 -11.30 13.01
C MET A 192 -3.57 -12.60 13.70
N THR A 193 -4.48 -13.16 14.50
CA THR A 193 -4.27 -14.46 15.14
C THR A 193 -5.15 -15.50 14.46
N GLU A 194 -4.53 -16.54 13.91
CA GLU A 194 -5.22 -17.64 13.22
C GLU A 194 -6.23 -18.30 14.18
N LEU A 195 -7.46 -18.43 13.71
CA LEU A 195 -8.56 -19.11 14.38
C LEU A 195 -8.64 -20.55 13.90
N GLU A 196 -9.13 -21.43 14.76
CA GLU A 196 -9.39 -22.85 14.46
C GLU A 196 -10.61 -23.05 13.56
#